data_AF-A0A6H1ZYV2-F1
#
_entry.id   AF-A0A6H1ZYV2-F1
#
_cell.length_a   1.000
_cell.length_b   1.000
_cell.length_c   1.000
_cell.angle_alpha   90.00
_cell.angle_beta   90.00
_cell.angle_gamma   90.00
#
_symmetry.space_group_name_H-M   'P 1'
#
loop_
_entity.id
_entity.type
_entity.pdbx_description
1 polymer ?
#
loop_
_entity_poly.entity_id
_entity_poly.type
_entity_poly.pdbx_seq_one_letter_code
_entity_poly.pdbx_strand_id
1 'polypeptide(L)'
;MATKSNPEGMKFKVGDKVRILPSAVNEGIDVRDIGKVGKITYYRDEYKYFLVKVDKSNYPSWAVYPNQMTLAINPGHQLLLWDDIYEETA
;
A
#
# COMPACT_ATOMS: atom_id res chain seq x y z
N MET A 1 -23.37 1.80 -0.03
CA MET A 1 -22.30 1.96 0.97
C MET A 1 -21.19 1.00 0.60
N ALA A 2 -20.00 1.47 0.24
CA ALA A 2 -18.89 0.58 -0.17
C ALA A 2 -18.15 0.09 1.09
N THR A 3 -18.11 -1.23 1.27
CA THR A 3 -17.43 -1.90 2.37
C THR A 3 -15.91 -1.69 2.24
N LYS A 4 -15.33 -1.12 3.30
CA LYS A 4 -13.88 -0.90 3.49
C LYS A 4 -13.17 -2.19 3.95
N SER A 5 -13.44 -3.32 3.32
CA SER A 5 -12.78 -4.58 3.69
C SER A 5 -11.68 -4.87 2.68
N ASN A 6 -10.45 -4.82 3.18
CA ASN A 6 -9.28 -5.36 2.50
C ASN A 6 -9.53 -6.86 2.23
N PRO A 7 -9.10 -7.44 1.09
CA PRO A 7 -9.11 -8.88 0.93
C PRO A 7 -8.26 -9.53 2.03
N GLU A 8 -8.74 -10.62 2.63
CA GLU A 8 -7.98 -11.40 3.61
C GLU A 8 -6.64 -11.87 3.00
N GLY A 9 -5.55 -11.78 3.77
CA GLY A 9 -4.19 -12.15 3.33
C GLY A 9 -3.38 -11.06 2.62
N MET A 10 -3.90 -9.84 2.45
CA MET A 10 -3.12 -8.74 1.86
C MET A 10 -2.22 -8.02 2.87
N LYS A 11 -0.92 -7.91 2.53
CA LYS A 11 0.14 -7.22 3.31
C LYS A 11 -0.13 -5.74 3.62
N PHE A 12 -1.00 -5.09 2.84
CA PHE A 12 -1.28 -3.65 2.94
C PHE A 12 -2.78 -3.42 3.11
N LYS A 13 -3.17 -2.40 3.88
CA LYS A 13 -4.58 -2.01 4.07
C LYS A 13 -4.80 -0.52 3.85
N VAL A 14 -6.06 -0.14 3.59
CA VAL A 14 -6.46 1.27 3.51
C VAL A 14 -6.12 1.98 4.81
N GLY A 15 -5.44 3.12 4.70
CA GLY A 15 -4.95 3.90 5.81
C GLY A 15 -3.46 3.73 6.08
N ASP A 16 -2.83 2.66 5.59
CA ASP A 16 -1.39 2.45 5.77
C ASP A 16 -0.58 3.55 5.08
N LYS A 17 0.54 3.89 5.70
CA LYS A 17 1.57 4.71 5.05
C LYS A 17 2.53 3.79 4.33
N VAL A 18 2.80 4.09 3.06
CA VAL A 18 3.67 3.30 2.20
C VAL A 18 4.65 4.20 1.47
N ARG A 19 5.86 3.69 1.23
CA ARG A 19 6.83 4.33 0.34
C ARG A 19 6.68 3.76 -1.06
N ILE A 20 6.58 4.63 -2.06
CA ILE A 20 6.54 4.24 -3.48
C ILE A 20 7.96 3.89 -3.93
N LEU A 21 8.15 2.70 -4.50
CA LEU A 21 9.46 2.21 -4.95
C LEU A 21 9.78 2.68 -6.38
N PRO A 22 11.07 2.72 -6.78
CA PRO A 22 11.48 3.09 -8.14
C PRO A 22 10.86 2.23 -9.26
N SER A 23 10.49 0.98 -8.97
CA SER A 23 9.82 0.08 -9.92
C SER A 23 8.44 0.58 -10.38
N ALA A 24 7.85 1.55 -9.68
CA ALA A 24 6.56 2.13 -10.02
C ALA A 24 6.63 3.16 -11.17
N VAL A 25 7.83 3.56 -11.62
CA VAL A 25 8.00 4.59 -12.65
C VAL A 25 7.40 4.18 -14.00
N ASN A 26 7.36 2.87 -14.27
CA ASN A 26 6.81 2.31 -15.52
C ASN A 26 5.28 2.43 -15.61
N GLU A 27 4.60 2.80 -14.52
CA GLU A 27 3.13 2.90 -14.43
C GLU A 27 2.63 4.35 -14.56
N GLY A 28 3.46 5.27 -15.03
CA GLY A 28 3.08 6.67 -15.23
C GLY A 28 3.01 7.50 -13.94
N ILE A 29 3.56 7.01 -12.84
CA ILE A 29 3.74 7.79 -11.61
C ILE A 29 4.76 8.90 -11.86
N ASP A 30 4.44 10.11 -11.44
CA ASP A 30 5.36 11.25 -11.50
C ASP A 30 6.65 10.91 -10.75
N VAL A 31 7.79 11.04 -11.44
CA VAL A 31 9.12 10.74 -10.91
C VAL A 31 9.42 11.51 -9.61
N ARG A 32 8.79 12.67 -9.39
CA ARG A 32 8.94 13.47 -8.18
C ARG A 32 8.30 12.81 -6.95
N ASP A 33 7.38 11.87 -7.13
CA ASP A 33 6.69 11.16 -6.05
C ASP A 33 7.25 9.76 -5.79
N ILE A 34 8.12 9.26 -6.68
CA ILE A 34 8.92 8.06 -6.44
C ILE A 34 9.80 8.27 -5.20
N GLY A 35 9.84 7.28 -4.31
CA GLY A 35 10.58 7.33 -3.05
C GLY A 35 9.89 8.11 -1.92
N LYS A 36 8.80 8.85 -2.21
CA LYS A 36 8.02 9.53 -1.17
C LYS A 36 7.10 8.56 -0.44
N VAL A 37 6.71 8.98 0.76
CA VAL A 37 5.69 8.30 1.56
C VAL A 37 4.33 8.88 1.22
N GLY A 38 3.39 7.99 0.89
CA GLY A 38 1.98 8.31 0.73
C GLY A 38 1.10 7.47 1.66
N LYS A 39 -0.20 7.76 1.66
CA LYS A 39 -1.21 7.04 2.42
C LYS A 39 -2.14 6.29 1.46
N ILE A 40 -2.39 5.01 1.72
CA ILE A 40 -3.37 4.23 0.98
C ILE A 40 -4.77 4.79 1.28
N THR A 41 -5.49 5.20 0.25
CA THR A 41 -6.84 5.75 0.35
C THR A 41 -7.90 4.75 -0.09
N TYR A 42 -7.54 3.84 -1.01
CA TYR A 42 -8.46 2.87 -1.59
C TYR A 42 -7.71 1.66 -2.14
N TYR A 43 -8.39 0.52 -2.21
CA TYR A 43 -7.92 -0.67 -2.91
C TYR A 43 -8.91 -1.01 -4.02
N ARG A 44 -8.41 -1.14 -5.26
CA ARG A 44 -9.23 -1.52 -6.40
C ARG A 44 -9.04 -3.00 -6.71
N ASP A 45 -10.04 -3.81 -6.36
CA ASP A 45 -9.94 -5.27 -6.45
C ASP A 45 -9.85 -5.81 -7.89
N GLU A 46 -10.56 -5.18 -8.84
CA GLU A 46 -10.59 -5.61 -10.25
C GLU A 46 -9.19 -5.63 -10.90
N TYR A 47 -8.32 -4.68 -10.53
CA TYR A 47 -6.98 -4.53 -11.11
C TYR A 47 -5.86 -4.74 -10.08
N LYS A 48 -6.20 -5.16 -8.85
CA LYS A 48 -5.26 -5.51 -7.78
C LYS A 48 -4.22 -4.41 -7.47
N TYR A 49 -4.61 -3.13 -7.48
CA TYR A 49 -3.74 -2.01 -7.09
C TYR A 49 -4.34 -1.16 -5.98
N PHE A 50 -3.49 -0.37 -5.33
CA PHE A 50 -3.89 0.59 -4.30
C PHE A 50 -3.83 2.03 -4.82
N LEU A 51 -4.79 2.86 -4.43
CA LEU A 51 -4.67 4.31 -4.60
C LEU A 51 -3.87 4.88 -3.42
N VAL A 52 -2.73 5.49 -3.73
CA VAL A 52 -1.82 6.08 -2.76
C VAL A 52 -1.80 7.60 -2.95
N LYS A 53 -2.23 8.33 -1.93
CA LYS A 53 -2.15 9.80 -1.90
C LYS A 53 -0.82 10.23 -1.28
N VAL A 54 -0.02 10.97 -2.03
CA VAL A 54 1.24 11.57 -1.56
C VAL A 54 0.98 13.03 -1.18
N ASP A 55 1.42 13.43 0.02
CA ASP A 55 1.26 14.82 0.46
C ASP A 55 2.05 15.77 -0.43
N LYS A 56 1.42 16.88 -0.82
CA LYS A 56 1.98 17.87 -1.76
C LYS A 56 2.28 17.33 -3.17
N SER A 57 1.66 16.20 -3.57
CA SER A 57 1.60 15.81 -4.97
C SER A 57 0.63 16.70 -5.74
N ASN A 58 0.91 16.92 -7.03
CA ASN A 58 -0.02 17.58 -7.95
C ASN A 58 -1.19 16.65 -8.35
N TYR A 59 -1.09 15.36 -8.04
CA TYR A 59 -2.08 14.36 -8.39
C TYR A 59 -2.87 13.91 -7.16
N PRO A 60 -4.18 13.61 -7.31
CA PRO A 60 -5.02 13.25 -6.18
C PRO A 60 -4.63 11.92 -5.54
N SER A 61 -4.17 10.94 -6.33
CA SER A 61 -3.63 9.66 -5.91
C SER A 61 -2.94 8.96 -7.09
N TRP A 62 -2.01 8.07 -6.78
CA TRP A 62 -1.37 7.16 -7.73
C TRP A 62 -1.94 5.75 -7.61
N ALA A 63 -2.14 5.08 -8.74
CA ALA A 63 -2.31 3.63 -8.74
C ALA A 63 -0.94 2.99 -8.51
N VAL A 64 -0.79 2.22 -7.43
CA VAL A 64 0.46 1.58 -7.04
C VAL A 64 0.21 0.10 -6.79
N TYR A 65 0.95 -0.77 -7.47
CA TYR A 65 0.83 -2.21 -7.25
C TYR A 65 1.53 -2.64 -5.96
N PRO A 66 1.09 -3.75 -5.31
CA PRO A 66 1.64 -4.19 -4.03
C PRO A 66 3.16 -4.42 -4.04
N ASN A 67 3.72 -4.88 -5.16
CA ASN A 67 5.16 -5.12 -5.35
C ASN A 67 5.97 -3.84 -5.62
N GLN A 68 5.31 -2.69 -5.80
CA GLN A 68 5.90 -1.39 -6.09
C GLN A 68 5.90 -0.46 -4.87
N MET A 69 5.56 -0.99 -3.69
CA MET A 69 5.55 -0.22 -2.46
C MET A 69 5.99 -1.06 -1.27
N THR A 70 6.40 -0.37 -0.20
CA THR A 70 6.71 -0.99 1.09
C THR A 70 6.07 -0.19 2.20
N LEU A 71 5.78 -0.82 3.33
CA LEU A 71 5.25 -0.12 4.51
C LEU A 71 6.28 0.93 4.96
N ALA A 72 5.80 2.16 5.15
CA ALA A 72 6.59 3.22 5.74
C ALA A 72 6.51 3.07 7.27
N ILE A 73 7.35 2.19 7.81
CA ILE A 73 7.46 1.96 9.24
C ILE A 73 8.36 3.05 9.82
N ASN A 74 7.82 3.87 10.72
CA ASN A 74 8.60 4.79 11.52
C ASN A 74 9.02 4.11 12.83
N PRO A 75 10.20 4.43 13.40
CA PRO A 75 10.54 4.01 14.75
C PRO A 75 9.43 4.40 15.73
N GLY A 76 8.96 3.44 16.55
CA GLY A 76 7.85 3.63 17.48
C GLY A 76 6.45 3.29 16.95
N HIS A 77 6.30 2.89 15.68
CA HIS A 77 5.04 2.29 15.23
C HIS A 77 4.90 0.86 15.78
N GLN A 78 3.77 0.58 16.43
CA GLN A 78 3.41 -0.77 16.83
C GLN A 78 3.02 -1.57 15.59
N LEU A 79 3.77 -2.63 15.32
CA LEU A 79 3.47 -3.58 14.25
C LEU A 79 2.42 -4.56 14.76
N LEU A 80 1.37 -4.80 13.97
CA LEU A 80 0.50 -5.95 14.15
C LEU A 80 1.02 -7.04 13.23
N LEU A 81 1.65 -8.06 13.80
CA LEU A 81 2.02 -9.27 13.07
C LEU A 81 0.73 -10.06 12.83
N TRP A 82 0.50 -10.49 11.60
CA TRP A 82 -0.50 -11.51 11.30
C TRP A 82 0.26 -12.83 11.20
N ASP A 83 0.14 -13.64 12.24
CA ASP A 83 0.66 -15.00 12.27
C ASP A 83 -0.39 -15.92 11.65
N ASP A 84 -0.22 -16.27 10.37
CA ASP A 84 -0.76 -17.53 9.85
C ASP A 84 0.23 -18.64 10.22
N ILE A 85 0.33 -18.95 11.52
CA ILE A 85 1.02 -20.17 11.96
C ILE A 85 0.08 -21.32 11.61
N TYR A 86 0.39 -22.02 10.51
CA TYR A 86 -0.17 -23.34 10.25
C TYR A 86 0.16 -24.23 11.46
N GLU A 87 -0.89 -24.67 12.18
CA GLU A 87 -0.79 -25.88 12.99
C GLU A 87 -0.56 -27.05 12.03
N GLU A 88 0.68 -27.53 11.99
CA GLU A 88 0.99 -28.84 11.44
C GLU A 88 0.35 -29.88 12.38
N THR A 89 -0.82 -30.39 12.00
CA THR A 89 -1.46 -31.49 12.70
C THR A 89 -0.95 -32.82 12.15
N ALA A 90 -0.39 -33.60 13.09
CA ALA A 90 -0.03 -35.02 13.07
C ALA A 90 1.37 -35.42 12.55
#